data_AF-I1BJS1-F1
#
_entry.id   AF-I1BJS1-F1
#
_cell.length_a   1.000
_cell.length_b   1.000
_cell.length_c   1.000
_cell.angle_alpha   90.00
_cell.angle_beta   90.00
_cell.angle_gamma   90.00
#
_symmetry.space_group_name_H-M   'P 1'
#
loop_
_entity.id
_entity.type
_entity.pdbx_description
1 polymer ?
#
loop_
_entity_poly.entity_id
_entity_poly.type
_entity_poly.pdbx_seq_one_letter_code
_entity_poly.pdbx_strand_id
1 'polypeptide(L)'
;MPTVKQLQAELAAAKAEINRLQQQNASLLERLAQSPSTTVPKRVPIATIPRPPASPSSLQLKPPTKCPPPPELESVLLQKASKSKNAPPLPSQTAAARTFSPPSTNQGFKYLYLPIQRRLPIRQIRSLLRRLHINSNRVLDIHYPDRHLVALLLHNDYETKVRSQLEKFEIPIHDDYDPMDPNNLRNPYYDDFDQDEKGCAAWSVFAQRLVRAIRCLKGPIQRAVARFFVDKGIIASVVLNELFPAKQT
;
A
#
# COMPACT_ATOMS: atom_id res chain seq x y z
N MET A 1 36.08 4.51 -23.99
CA MET A 1 35.86 5.72 -23.16
C MET A 1 35.41 6.83 -24.10
N PRO A 2 34.13 7.24 -24.06
CA PRO A 2 33.65 8.36 -24.88
C PRO A 2 34.38 9.64 -24.45
N THR A 3 34.83 10.41 -25.44
CA THR A 3 35.58 11.66 -25.22
C THR A 3 34.64 12.74 -24.70
N VAL A 4 35.12 13.64 -23.83
CA VAL A 4 34.32 14.74 -23.24
C VAL A 4 33.52 15.53 -24.28
N LYS A 5 34.07 15.71 -25.48
CA LYS A 5 33.40 16.38 -26.61
C LYS A 5 32.14 15.64 -27.10
N GLN A 6 32.15 14.31 -27.07
CA GLN A 6 31.02 13.48 -27.48
C GLN A 6 29.86 13.61 -26.48
N LEU A 7 30.16 13.56 -25.18
CA LEU A 7 29.16 13.78 -24.13
C LEU A 7 28.55 15.18 -24.20
N GLN A 8 29.34 16.19 -24.54
CA GLN A 8 28.86 17.56 -24.65
C GLN A 8 27.93 17.77 -25.87
N ALA A 9 28.22 17.09 -26.98
CA ALA A 9 27.35 17.06 -28.16
C ALA A 9 26.03 16.32 -27.88
N GLU A 10 26.08 15.18 -27.17
CA GLU A 10 24.89 14.44 -26.76
C GLU A 10 24.01 15.25 -25.81
N LEU A 11 24.60 15.99 -24.88
CA LEU A 11 23.86 16.86 -23.95
C LEU A 11 23.18 18.02 -24.69
N ALA A 12 23.84 18.61 -25.70
CA ALA A 12 23.25 19.64 -26.55
C ALA A 12 22.08 19.10 -27.39
N ALA A 13 22.24 17.90 -27.97
CA ALA A 13 21.20 17.24 -28.74
C ALA A 13 19.97 16.89 -27.87
N ALA A 14 20.19 16.36 -26.66
CA ALA A 14 19.12 16.04 -25.71
C ALA A 14 18.34 17.30 -25.29
N LYS A 15 19.03 18.42 -25.05
CA LYS A 15 18.39 19.70 -24.73
C LYS A 15 17.54 20.24 -25.89
N ALA A 16 18.02 20.10 -27.13
CA ALA A 16 17.25 20.49 -28.30
C ALA A 16 15.96 19.68 -28.44
N GLU A 17 16.03 18.37 -28.19
CA GLU A 17 14.85 17.49 -28.27
C GLU A 17 13.84 17.76 -27.15
N ILE A 18 14.30 18.05 -25.93
CA ILE A 18 13.43 18.47 -24.82
C ILE A 18 12.64 19.73 -25.19
N ASN A 19 13.32 20.74 -25.76
CA ASN A 19 12.65 21.98 -26.18
C ASN A 19 11.61 21.71 -27.29
N ARG A 20 11.94 20.82 -28.24
CA ARG A 20 11.02 20.42 -29.32
C ARG A 20 9.76 19.75 -28.77
N LEU A 21 9.92 18.81 -27.84
CA LEU A 21 8.80 18.10 -27.21
C LEU A 21 7.94 19.04 -26.36
N GLN A 22 8.55 20.00 -25.66
CA GLN A 22 7.81 21.01 -24.89
C GLN A 22 6.93 21.90 -25.79
N GLN A 23 7.44 22.31 -26.97
CA GLN A 23 6.65 23.07 -27.94
C GLN A 23 5.48 22.26 -28.50
N GLN A 24 5.71 20.97 -28.79
CA GLN A 24 4.64 20.08 -29.26
C GLN A 24 3.54 19.89 -28.21
N ASN A 25 3.92 19.68 -26.94
CA ASN A 25 2.96 19.58 -25.85
C ASN A 25 2.15 20.87 -25.66
N ALA A 26 2.78 22.05 -25.76
CA ALA A 26 2.07 23.33 -25.72
C ALA A 26 1.04 23.44 -26.85
N SER A 27 1.40 23.05 -28.08
CA SER A 27 0.48 23.08 -29.23
C SER A 27 -0.68 22.09 -29.11
N LEU A 28 -0.46 20.95 -28.46
CA LEU A 28 -1.50 19.95 -28.19
C LEU A 28 -2.51 20.45 -27.15
N LEU A 29 -2.02 21.11 -26.09
CA LEU A 29 -2.88 21.70 -25.06
C LEU A 29 -3.77 22.82 -25.63
N GLU A 30 -3.23 23.67 -26.51
CA GLU A 30 -4.01 24.70 -27.21
C GLU A 30 -5.11 24.09 -28.09
N ARG A 31 -4.83 22.99 -28.81
CA ARG A 31 -5.85 22.30 -29.61
C ARG A 31 -6.95 21.66 -28.77
N LEU A 32 -6.63 21.15 -27.59
CA LEU A 32 -7.62 20.60 -26.66
C LEU A 32 -8.52 21.71 -26.08
N ALA A 33 -7.94 22.88 -25.76
CA ALA A 33 -8.67 24.04 -25.26
C ALA A 33 -9.63 24.65 -26.31
N GLN A 34 -9.31 24.51 -27.60
CA GLN A 34 -10.11 25.06 -28.70
C GLN A 34 -11.20 24.11 -29.22
N SER A 35 -11.39 22.93 -28.62
CA SER A 35 -12.48 22.02 -29.01
C SER A 35 -13.82 22.43 -28.36
N PRO A 36 -14.84 22.89 -29.11
CA PRO A 36 -16.16 23.13 -28.56
C PRO A 36 -17.00 21.86 -28.73
N SER A 37 -17.14 21.08 -27.66
CA SER A 37 -18.16 20.03 -27.59
C SER A 37 -19.28 20.47 -26.66
N THR A 38 -20.23 21.18 -27.26
CA THR A 38 -21.58 21.40 -26.75
C THR A 38 -22.36 20.09 -26.86
N THR A 39 -22.60 19.39 -25.75
CA THR A 39 -23.91 18.79 -25.42
C THR A 39 -23.88 18.17 -24.02
N VAL A 40 -24.58 18.83 -23.10
CA VAL A 40 -24.88 18.38 -21.73
C VAL A 40 -26.31 17.83 -21.73
N PRO A 41 -26.61 16.64 -21.18
CA PRO A 41 -27.96 16.33 -20.74
C PRO A 41 -28.11 16.68 -19.25
N LYS A 42 -28.72 17.85 -19.06
CA LYS A 42 -29.72 18.25 -18.06
C LYS A 42 -29.99 17.26 -16.90
N ARG A 43 -29.58 17.64 -15.68
CA ARG A 43 -30.02 17.07 -14.40
C ARG A 43 -31.25 17.85 -13.90
N VAL A 44 -32.33 17.13 -13.56
CA VAL A 44 -33.52 17.71 -12.90
C VAL A 44 -33.45 17.44 -11.38
N PRO A 45 -33.83 18.40 -10.50
CA PRO A 45 -33.67 18.32 -9.04
C PRO A 45 -34.97 17.90 -8.31
N ILE A 46 -34.91 17.86 -6.95
CA ILE A 46 -35.96 17.64 -5.91
C ILE A 46 -35.79 16.26 -5.20
N ALA A 47 -35.82 16.06 -3.87
CA ALA A 47 -36.34 16.86 -2.75
C ALA A 47 -35.54 16.66 -1.44
N THR A 48 -35.54 17.75 -0.66
CA THR A 48 -35.34 17.94 0.78
C THR A 48 -36.25 17.07 1.66
N ILE A 49 -35.85 16.81 2.93
CA ILE A 49 -36.65 16.73 4.21
C ILE A 49 -35.86 15.89 5.28
N PRO A 50 -35.94 16.12 6.61
CA PRO A 50 -35.07 17.08 7.31
C PRO A 50 -34.43 16.50 8.60
N ARG A 51 -33.62 17.31 9.27
CA ARG A 51 -33.12 17.14 10.63
C ARG A 51 -34.22 17.46 11.67
N PRO A 52 -34.30 16.75 12.79
CA PRO A 52 -34.92 17.26 14.02
C PRO A 52 -33.90 17.23 15.20
N PRO A 53 -34.20 17.79 16.39
CA PRO A 53 -33.55 19.01 16.87
C PRO A 53 -32.72 18.79 18.15
N ALA A 54 -32.10 19.85 18.64
CA ALA A 54 -31.32 19.89 19.86
C ALA A 54 -32.14 20.24 21.12
N SER A 55 -31.72 19.63 22.25
CA SER A 55 -31.77 20.13 23.66
C SER A 55 -33.11 20.05 24.42
N PRO A 56 -33.15 20.16 25.77
CA PRO A 56 -32.09 20.26 26.79
C PRO A 56 -32.26 19.28 28.00
N SER A 57 -31.21 19.02 28.79
CA SER A 57 -31.33 19.08 30.27
C SER A 57 -30.03 18.73 30.99
N SER A 58 -29.65 19.67 31.84
CA SER A 58 -28.67 19.57 32.91
C SER A 58 -29.22 18.74 34.06
N LEU A 59 -28.46 17.75 34.53
CA LEU A 59 -28.45 17.34 35.93
C LEU A 59 -27.00 17.10 36.35
N GLN A 60 -26.46 18.07 37.09
CA GLN A 60 -25.34 17.82 38.01
C GLN A 60 -25.74 16.72 39.00
N LEU A 61 -24.81 15.82 39.31
CA LEU A 61 -24.55 15.31 40.67
C LEU A 61 -23.13 14.73 40.73
N LYS A 62 -22.54 14.85 41.93
CA LYS A 62 -21.12 14.82 42.34
C LYS A 62 -20.41 13.44 42.29
N PRO A 63 -19.06 13.39 42.46
CA PRO A 63 -18.22 12.21 42.21
C PRO A 63 -18.12 11.24 43.40
N PRO A 64 -17.79 9.94 43.19
CA PRO A 64 -17.37 9.04 44.26
C PRO A 64 -15.84 8.93 44.35
N THR A 65 -15.30 9.62 45.34
CA THR A 65 -14.33 9.21 46.38
C THR A 65 -13.43 7.97 46.16
N LYS A 66 -12.12 8.24 46.13
CA LYS A 66 -10.96 7.56 46.76
C LYS A 66 -10.90 6.01 46.78
N CYS A 67 -9.95 5.45 46.03
CA CYS A 67 -9.26 4.19 46.39
C CYS A 67 -7.88 4.52 47.00
N PRO A 68 -7.43 3.79 48.05
CA PRO A 68 -6.19 4.09 48.77
C PRO A 68 -4.93 3.66 47.99
N PRO A 69 -3.76 4.26 48.26
CA PRO A 69 -2.50 3.88 47.62
C PRO A 69 -1.96 2.54 48.16
N PRO A 70 -1.24 1.75 47.34
CA PRO A 70 -0.51 0.58 47.83
C PRO A 70 0.73 1.01 48.63
N PRO A 71 1.05 0.36 49.76
CA PRO A 71 2.27 0.67 50.51
C PRO A 71 3.51 0.14 49.78
N GLU A 72 4.46 1.03 49.54
CA GLU A 72 5.87 0.71 49.32
C GLU A 72 6.45 0.07 50.59
N LEU A 73 7.18 -1.03 50.44
CA LEU A 73 8.39 -1.30 51.20
C LEU A 73 9.21 -2.39 50.50
N GLU A 74 10.52 -2.18 50.55
CA GLU A 74 11.53 -2.71 49.65
C GLU A 74 11.96 -4.16 49.95
N SER A 75 12.40 -4.81 48.87
CA SER A 75 13.50 -5.79 48.81
C SER A 75 13.56 -6.94 49.82
N VAL A 76 13.28 -8.16 49.35
CA VAL A 76 14.18 -9.30 49.61
C VAL A 76 14.51 -10.03 48.31
N LEU A 77 15.82 -10.02 48.08
CA LEU A 77 16.68 -10.66 47.10
C LEU A 77 16.29 -12.12 46.73
N LEU A 78 16.67 -12.49 45.50
CA LEU A 78 17.00 -13.84 45.02
C LEU A 78 15.85 -14.84 44.80
N GLN A 79 15.30 -14.82 43.58
CA GLN A 79 14.94 -16.07 42.90
C GLN A 79 15.59 -16.16 41.52
N LYS A 80 16.79 -16.76 41.56
CA LYS A 80 17.35 -17.69 40.58
C LYS A 80 17.01 -17.42 39.11
N ALA A 81 17.71 -16.47 38.52
CA ALA A 81 17.89 -16.39 37.08
C ALA A 81 18.64 -17.64 36.60
N SER A 82 17.90 -18.69 36.22
CA SER A 82 18.42 -19.71 35.31
C SER A 82 18.70 -19.02 33.98
N LYS A 83 19.96 -18.62 33.78
CA LYS A 83 20.49 -18.10 32.52
C LYS A 83 20.27 -19.13 31.41
N SER A 84 19.16 -19.06 30.68
CA SER A 84 19.10 -19.62 29.33
C SER A 84 19.92 -18.71 28.44
N LYS A 85 21.24 -18.96 28.37
CA LYS A 85 22.06 -18.37 27.32
C LYS A 85 21.50 -18.90 25.99
N ASN A 86 20.91 -18.01 25.20
CA ASN A 86 20.45 -18.24 23.81
C ASN A 86 18.98 -18.69 23.63
N ALA A 87 18.02 -18.10 24.35
CA ALA A 87 16.66 -18.07 23.84
C ALA A 87 16.56 -17.01 22.71
N PRO A 88 15.98 -17.32 21.53
CA PRO A 88 15.72 -16.32 20.50
C PRO A 88 14.86 -15.18 21.08
N PRO A 89 15.13 -13.91 20.73
CA PRO A 89 14.32 -12.79 21.20
C PRO A 89 12.84 -13.00 20.87
N LEU A 90 11.97 -12.64 21.82
CA LEU A 90 10.53 -12.66 21.57
C LEU A 90 10.16 -11.71 20.43
N PRO A 91 9.11 -11.99 19.63
CA PRO A 91 8.69 -11.11 18.54
C PRO A 91 8.45 -9.65 18.95
N SER A 92 7.98 -9.42 20.18
CA SER A 92 7.82 -8.09 20.76
C SER A 92 9.16 -7.38 21.02
N GLN A 93 10.16 -8.10 21.53
CA GLN A 93 11.51 -7.57 21.75
C GLN A 93 12.19 -7.24 20.41
N THR A 94 12.07 -8.11 19.40
CA THR A 94 12.57 -7.80 18.06
C THR A 94 11.88 -6.59 17.45
N ALA A 95 10.59 -6.39 17.70
CA ALA A 95 9.87 -5.21 17.23
C ALA A 95 10.35 -3.92 17.93
N ALA A 96 10.55 -3.95 19.25
CA ALA A 96 11.10 -2.83 20.00
C ALA A 96 12.53 -2.47 19.57
N ALA A 97 13.39 -3.48 19.38
CA ALA A 97 14.77 -3.26 18.90
C ALA A 97 14.81 -2.56 17.53
N ARG A 98 13.86 -2.89 16.63
CA ARG A 98 13.75 -2.23 15.31
C ARG A 98 13.42 -0.75 15.40
N THR A 99 12.70 -0.30 16.43
CA THR A 99 12.41 1.13 16.64
C THR A 99 13.69 1.95 16.84
N PHE A 100 14.72 1.35 17.43
CA PHE A 100 16.01 1.99 17.70
C PHE A 100 17.09 1.62 16.67
N SER A 101 16.77 0.77 15.71
CA SER A 101 17.70 0.41 14.63
C SER A 101 17.66 1.49 13.55
N PRO A 102 18.77 1.75 12.85
CA PRO A 102 18.77 2.60 11.67
C PRO A 102 17.72 2.12 10.66
N PRO A 103 17.09 3.04 9.90
CA PRO A 103 16.19 2.66 8.82
C PRO A 103 16.91 1.73 7.83
N SER A 104 16.25 0.66 7.40
CA SER A 104 16.82 -0.24 6.37
C SER A 104 17.11 0.55 5.09
N THR A 105 18.18 0.21 4.38
CA THR A 105 18.46 0.78 3.06
C THR A 105 17.36 0.46 2.03
N ASN A 106 16.67 -0.68 2.20
CA ASN A 106 15.61 -1.15 1.30
C ASN A 106 14.21 -0.74 1.77
N GLN A 107 13.98 0.55 2.09
CA GLN A 107 12.64 1.07 2.39
C GLN A 107 11.74 0.90 1.16
N GLY A 108 10.86 -0.09 1.21
CA GLY A 108 10.00 -0.39 0.07
C GLY A 108 8.98 -1.47 0.39
N PHE A 109 8.10 -1.68 -0.59
CA PHE A 109 7.01 -2.62 -0.47
C PHE A 109 6.99 -3.55 -1.67
N LYS A 110 6.60 -4.80 -1.43
CA LYS A 110 6.53 -5.82 -2.46
C LYS A 110 5.34 -6.74 -2.24
N TYR A 111 4.77 -7.20 -3.36
CA TYR A 111 3.80 -8.28 -3.35
C TYR A 111 4.51 -9.64 -3.42
N LEU A 112 4.13 -10.54 -2.53
CA LEU A 112 4.41 -11.96 -2.67
C LEU A 112 3.16 -12.68 -3.17
N TYR A 113 3.36 -13.56 -4.14
CA TYR A 113 2.28 -14.34 -4.74
C TYR A 113 2.39 -15.79 -4.29
N LEU A 114 1.34 -16.28 -3.67
CA LEU A 114 1.27 -17.64 -3.13
C LEU A 114 0.16 -18.41 -3.82
N PRO A 115 0.38 -19.68 -4.17
CA PRO A 115 -0.68 -20.53 -4.69
C PRO A 115 -1.69 -20.83 -3.59
N ILE A 116 -2.95 -20.90 -3.97
CA ILE A 116 -4.04 -21.33 -3.10
C ILE A 116 -4.98 -22.27 -3.86
N GLN A 117 -5.39 -23.34 -3.20
CA GLN A 117 -6.28 -24.33 -3.83
C GLN A 117 -7.66 -23.76 -4.14
N ARG A 118 -8.17 -22.93 -3.23
CA ARG A 118 -9.48 -22.28 -3.37
C ARG A 118 -9.45 -20.89 -2.75
N ARG A 119 -10.28 -19.99 -3.29
CA ARG A 119 -10.44 -18.65 -2.73
C ARG A 119 -11.08 -18.73 -1.34
N LEU A 120 -10.47 -18.08 -0.36
CA LEU A 120 -10.98 -18.02 1.01
C LEU A 120 -11.36 -16.58 1.40
N PRO A 121 -12.26 -16.37 2.37
CA PRO A 121 -12.43 -15.05 2.97
C PRO A 121 -11.10 -14.52 3.52
N ILE A 122 -10.83 -13.21 3.37
CA ILE A 122 -9.57 -12.59 3.82
C ILE A 122 -9.31 -12.88 5.31
N ARG A 123 -10.36 -12.92 6.14
CA ARG A 123 -10.26 -13.28 7.57
C ARG A 123 -9.66 -14.68 7.78
N GLN A 124 -10.02 -15.65 6.93
CA GLN A 124 -9.48 -17.01 6.98
C GLN A 124 -8.01 -17.03 6.53
N ILE A 125 -7.65 -16.32 5.45
CA ILE A 125 -6.25 -16.18 5.03
C ILE A 125 -5.40 -15.64 6.18
N ARG A 126 -5.84 -14.56 6.83
CA ARG A 126 -5.14 -14.01 8.00
C ARG A 126 -5.00 -15.03 9.12
N SER A 127 -5.99 -15.90 9.32
CA SER A 127 -5.93 -16.98 10.31
C SER A 127 -4.92 -18.07 9.92
N LEU A 128 -4.85 -18.44 8.65
CA LEU A 128 -3.87 -19.40 8.14
C LEU A 128 -2.45 -18.86 8.25
N LEU A 129 -2.22 -17.59 7.88
CA LEU A 129 -0.91 -16.95 8.05
C LEU A 129 -0.45 -16.97 9.52
N ARG A 130 -1.35 -16.69 10.47
CA ARG A 130 -1.01 -16.81 11.91
C ARG A 130 -0.66 -18.23 12.33
N ARG A 131 -1.35 -19.25 11.78
CA ARG A 131 -1.03 -20.67 12.02
C ARG A 131 0.34 -21.07 11.45
N LEU A 132 0.77 -20.44 10.36
CA LEU A 132 2.12 -20.57 9.79
C LEU A 132 3.16 -19.67 10.51
N HIS A 133 2.82 -19.12 11.68
CA HIS A 133 3.66 -18.18 12.43
C HIS A 133 4.08 -16.91 11.66
N ILE A 134 3.30 -16.52 10.65
CA ILE A 134 3.42 -15.25 9.94
C ILE A 134 2.54 -14.21 10.66
N ASN A 135 3.14 -13.09 11.01
CA ASN A 135 2.44 -11.99 11.66
C ASN A 135 1.56 -11.26 10.64
N SER A 136 0.27 -11.60 10.66
CA SER A 136 -0.73 -11.02 9.78
C SER A 136 -0.89 -9.49 9.91
N ASN A 137 -0.47 -8.85 11.00
CA ASN A 137 -0.56 -7.39 11.16
C ASN A 137 0.51 -6.66 10.33
N ARG A 138 1.56 -7.36 9.92
CA ARG A 138 2.61 -6.83 9.03
C ARG A 138 2.32 -7.08 7.54
N VAL A 139 1.26 -7.82 7.26
CA VAL A 139 0.70 -8.00 5.92
C VAL A 139 -0.26 -6.85 5.66
N LEU A 140 0.16 -5.92 4.81
CA LEU A 140 -0.50 -4.65 4.59
C LEU A 140 -1.81 -4.81 3.82
N ASP A 141 -1.78 -5.62 2.75
CA ASP A 141 -2.93 -5.95 1.92
C ASP A 141 -2.95 -7.43 1.56
N ILE A 142 -4.15 -7.95 1.33
CA ILE A 142 -4.39 -9.31 0.86
C ILE A 142 -5.47 -9.24 -0.21
N HIS A 143 -5.11 -9.61 -1.44
CA HIS A 143 -6.07 -9.70 -2.53
C HIS A 143 -5.81 -10.91 -3.43
N TYR A 144 -6.74 -11.16 -4.34
CA TYR A 144 -6.72 -12.30 -5.25
C TYR A 144 -6.48 -11.77 -6.66
N PRO A 145 -5.24 -11.83 -7.17
CA PRO A 145 -4.97 -11.38 -8.53
C PRO A 145 -5.57 -12.33 -9.58
N ASP A 146 -5.57 -13.64 -9.28
CA ASP A 146 -6.13 -14.75 -10.08
C ASP A 146 -6.86 -15.78 -9.17
N ARG A 147 -7.52 -16.79 -9.75
CA ARG A 147 -8.36 -17.79 -9.07
C ARG A 147 -7.61 -18.66 -8.06
N HIS A 148 -6.36 -18.99 -8.36
CA HIS A 148 -5.52 -19.90 -7.56
C HIS A 148 -4.31 -19.19 -6.97
N LEU A 149 -4.35 -17.86 -6.88
CA LEU A 149 -3.24 -17.06 -6.39
C LEU A 149 -3.73 -16.05 -5.35
N VAL A 150 -2.96 -15.88 -4.28
CA VAL A 150 -3.16 -14.82 -3.30
C VAL A 150 -1.93 -13.92 -3.29
N ALA A 151 -2.16 -12.60 -3.36
CA ALA A 151 -1.14 -11.58 -3.27
C ALA A 151 -1.08 -11.00 -1.87
N LEU A 152 0.11 -10.94 -1.29
CA LEU A 152 0.37 -10.37 0.04
C LEU A 152 1.28 -9.15 -0.11
N LEU A 153 0.79 -7.95 0.26
CA LEU A 153 1.63 -6.75 0.29
C LEU A 153 2.42 -6.70 1.59
N LEU A 154 3.74 -6.58 1.50
CA LEU A 154 4.66 -6.60 2.63
C LEU A 154 5.68 -5.47 2.52
N HIS A 155 6.25 -5.08 3.66
CA HIS A 155 7.48 -4.31 3.68
C HIS A 155 8.68 -5.23 3.38
N ASN A 156 9.67 -4.74 2.63
CA ASN A 156 10.84 -5.53 2.20
C ASN A 156 11.58 -6.19 3.39
N ASP A 157 11.79 -5.49 4.50
CA ASP A 157 12.41 -6.06 5.73
C ASP A 157 11.63 -7.22 6.37
N TYR A 158 10.38 -7.43 5.97
CA TYR A 158 9.56 -8.53 6.44
C TYR A 158 9.50 -9.69 5.44
N GLU A 159 9.85 -9.44 4.18
CA GLU A 159 9.82 -10.41 3.08
C GLU A 159 10.66 -11.65 3.41
N THR A 160 11.92 -11.46 3.82
CA THR A 160 12.84 -12.57 4.14
C THR A 160 12.27 -13.48 5.22
N LYS A 161 11.69 -12.90 6.28
CA LYS A 161 11.04 -13.67 7.34
C LYS A 161 9.81 -14.42 6.85
N VAL A 162 9.01 -13.84 5.96
CA VAL A 162 7.85 -14.54 5.37
C VAL A 162 8.32 -15.68 4.48
N ARG A 163 9.31 -15.45 3.60
CA ARG A 163 9.89 -16.47 2.74
C ARG A 163 10.41 -17.67 3.53
N SER A 164 11.24 -17.45 4.55
CA SER A 164 11.77 -18.54 5.37
C SER A 164 10.68 -19.33 6.11
N GLN A 165 9.57 -18.68 6.50
CA GLN A 165 8.45 -19.41 7.11
C GLN A 165 7.71 -20.26 6.08
N LEU A 166 7.50 -19.76 4.86
CA LEU A 166 6.83 -20.50 3.80
C LEU A 166 7.67 -21.68 3.32
N GLU A 167 8.97 -21.47 3.16
CA GLU A 167 9.95 -22.50 2.79
C GLU A 167 9.98 -23.65 3.80
N LYS A 168 9.88 -23.36 5.10
CA LYS A 168 9.77 -24.38 6.16
C LYS A 168 8.60 -25.35 5.96
N PHE A 169 7.53 -24.91 5.30
CA PHE A 169 6.35 -25.73 5.00
C PHE A 169 6.28 -26.14 3.53
N GLU A 170 7.38 -25.98 2.78
CA GLU A 170 7.46 -26.33 1.35
C GLU A 170 6.39 -25.62 0.51
N ILE A 171 5.96 -24.43 0.93
CA ILE A 171 4.99 -23.63 0.19
C ILE A 171 5.75 -22.84 -0.89
N PRO A 172 5.52 -23.11 -2.18
CA PRO A 172 6.22 -22.39 -3.24
C PRO A 172 5.73 -20.94 -3.33
N ILE A 173 6.64 -20.05 -3.71
CA ILE A 173 6.37 -18.64 -3.96
C ILE A 173 6.47 -18.40 -5.45
N HIS A 174 5.47 -17.73 -6.03
CA HIS A 174 5.43 -17.45 -7.46
C HIS A 174 6.14 -16.12 -7.75
N ASP A 175 7.47 -16.13 -7.77
CA ASP A 175 8.28 -14.92 -7.98
C ASP A 175 8.18 -14.39 -9.43
N ASP A 176 7.88 -15.24 -10.41
CA ASP A 176 7.76 -14.87 -11.83
C ASP A 176 6.37 -14.32 -12.20
N TYR A 177 5.46 -14.15 -11.24
CA TYR A 177 4.14 -13.63 -11.53
C TYR A 177 4.18 -12.12 -11.77
N ASP A 178 4.00 -11.71 -13.03
CA ASP A 178 3.84 -10.30 -13.38
C ASP A 178 2.35 -9.90 -13.31
N PRO A 179 1.93 -9.07 -12.35
CA PRO A 179 0.52 -8.63 -12.26
C PRO A 179 0.04 -7.79 -13.44
N MET A 180 0.95 -7.30 -14.28
CA MET A 180 0.65 -6.47 -15.45
C MET A 180 0.64 -7.28 -16.76
N ASP A 181 0.92 -8.59 -16.71
CA ASP A 181 0.86 -9.45 -17.89
C ASP A 181 -0.59 -9.48 -18.44
N PRO A 182 -0.79 -9.11 -19.73
CA PRO A 182 -2.04 -9.26 -20.47
C PRO A 182 -2.75 -10.60 -20.25
N ASN A 183 -2.00 -11.70 -20.15
CA ASN A 183 -2.54 -13.06 -20.00
C ASN A 183 -3.29 -13.29 -18.68
N ASN A 184 -3.09 -12.41 -17.69
CA ASN A 184 -3.82 -12.49 -16.42
C ASN A 184 -5.26 -11.99 -16.51
N LEU A 185 -5.62 -11.28 -17.58
CA LEU A 185 -6.99 -10.80 -17.82
C LEU A 185 -7.89 -11.91 -18.33
N ARG A 186 -8.41 -12.74 -17.41
CA ARG A 186 -9.32 -13.86 -17.74
C ARG A 186 -10.80 -13.49 -17.87
N ASN A 187 -11.13 -12.21 -18.00
CA ASN A 187 -12.51 -11.77 -18.18
C ASN A 187 -12.82 -11.75 -19.68
N PRO A 188 -13.85 -12.48 -20.16
CA PRO A 188 -14.21 -12.51 -21.58
C PRO A 188 -14.44 -11.14 -22.20
N TYR A 189 -14.75 -10.13 -21.38
CA TYR A 189 -14.82 -8.73 -21.82
C TYR A 189 -13.56 -8.24 -22.57
N TYR A 190 -12.38 -8.79 -22.26
CA TYR A 190 -11.12 -8.39 -22.88
C TYR A 190 -10.71 -9.30 -24.06
N ASP A 191 -11.51 -10.30 -24.43
CA ASP A 191 -11.08 -11.28 -25.44
C ASP A 191 -10.80 -10.60 -26.79
N ASP A 192 -11.64 -9.64 -27.16
CA ASP A 192 -11.57 -8.86 -28.40
C ASP A 192 -10.47 -7.78 -28.42
N PHE A 193 -9.82 -7.52 -27.29
CA PHE A 193 -8.81 -6.47 -27.18
C PHE A 193 -7.51 -6.92 -27.84
N ASP A 194 -6.79 -5.98 -28.46
CA ASP A 194 -5.44 -6.24 -28.93
C ASP A 194 -4.44 -6.36 -27.76
N GLN A 195 -3.18 -6.70 -28.06
CA GLN A 195 -2.19 -6.95 -27.03
C GLN A 195 -1.81 -5.69 -26.23
N ASP A 196 -1.79 -4.53 -26.89
CA ASP A 196 -1.43 -3.25 -26.26
C ASP A 196 -2.58 -2.76 -25.37
N GLU A 197 -3.82 -2.87 -25.86
CA GLU A 197 -5.05 -2.62 -25.12
C GLU A 197 -5.16 -3.51 -23.88
N LYS A 198 -4.85 -4.81 -24.02
CA LYS A 198 -4.78 -5.74 -22.87
C LYS A 198 -3.71 -5.33 -21.88
N GLY A 199 -2.55 -4.87 -22.35
CA GLY A 199 -1.49 -4.33 -21.49
C GLY A 199 -1.97 -3.11 -20.69
N CYS A 200 -2.58 -2.14 -21.36
CA CYS A 200 -3.16 -0.97 -20.70
C CYS A 200 -4.27 -1.35 -19.71
N ALA A 201 -5.12 -2.31 -20.06
CA ALA A 201 -6.18 -2.80 -19.19
C ALA A 201 -5.62 -3.53 -17.96
N ALA A 202 -4.59 -4.38 -18.12
CA ALA A 202 -3.95 -5.11 -17.03
C ALA A 202 -3.31 -4.14 -16.04
N TRP A 203 -2.59 -3.14 -16.54
CA TRP A 203 -2.04 -2.05 -15.74
C TRP A 203 -3.14 -1.31 -14.98
N SER A 204 -4.21 -0.91 -15.66
CA SER A 204 -5.33 -0.18 -15.05
C SER A 204 -5.99 -0.99 -13.93
N VAL A 205 -6.25 -2.28 -14.15
CA VAL A 205 -6.83 -3.18 -13.15
C VAL A 205 -5.91 -3.34 -11.95
N PHE A 206 -4.61 -3.51 -12.17
CA PHE A 206 -3.63 -3.61 -11.08
C PHE A 206 -3.56 -2.30 -10.27
N ALA A 207 -3.44 -1.16 -10.95
CA ALA A 207 -3.40 0.15 -10.32
C ALA A 207 -4.67 0.43 -9.50
N GLN A 208 -5.86 0.10 -10.01
CA GLN A 208 -7.11 0.25 -9.27
C GLN A 208 -7.15 -0.62 -8.00
N ARG A 209 -6.71 -1.89 -8.10
CA ARG A 209 -6.61 -2.80 -6.94
C ARG A 209 -5.66 -2.23 -5.89
N LEU A 210 -4.53 -1.71 -6.32
CA LEU A 210 -3.53 -1.10 -5.45
C LEU A 210 -4.04 0.18 -4.78
N VAL A 211 -4.71 1.07 -5.51
CA VAL A 211 -5.35 2.27 -4.93
C VAL A 211 -6.39 1.87 -3.89
N ARG A 212 -7.18 0.82 -4.15
CA ARG A 212 -8.14 0.29 -3.16
C ARG A 212 -7.45 -0.25 -1.92
N ALA A 213 -6.33 -0.97 -2.07
CA ALA A 213 -5.52 -1.45 -0.96
C ALA A 213 -5.00 -0.28 -0.11
N ILE A 214 -4.43 0.76 -0.76
CA ILE A 214 -3.94 1.96 -0.10
C ILE A 214 -5.06 2.68 0.66
N ARG A 215 -6.27 2.80 0.09
CA ARG A 215 -7.42 3.41 0.81
C ARG A 215 -7.81 2.67 2.09
N CYS A 216 -7.50 1.37 2.18
CA CYS A 216 -7.78 0.56 3.37
C CYS A 216 -6.68 0.67 4.45
N LEU A 217 -5.47 1.10 4.08
CA LEU A 217 -4.38 1.34 5.03
C LEU A 217 -4.65 2.59 5.89
N LYS A 218 -4.04 2.64 7.07
CA LYS A 218 -4.24 3.73 8.02
C LYS A 218 -2.91 4.33 8.47
N GLY A 219 -2.96 5.61 8.86
CA GLY A 219 -1.86 6.31 9.49
C GLY A 219 -0.64 6.49 8.56
N PRO A 220 0.58 6.52 9.12
CA PRO A 220 1.78 6.86 8.34
C PRO A 220 2.12 5.81 7.28
N ILE A 221 1.74 4.55 7.49
CA ILE A 221 1.99 3.45 6.55
C ILE A 221 1.25 3.70 5.22
N GLN A 222 0.04 4.23 5.27
CA GLN A 222 -0.73 4.54 4.07
C GLN A 222 0.04 5.50 3.14
N ARG A 223 0.60 6.57 3.72
CA ARG A 223 1.36 7.58 2.98
C ARG A 223 2.67 7.00 2.45
N ALA A 224 3.36 6.19 3.23
CA ALA A 224 4.61 5.54 2.82
C ALA A 224 4.39 4.61 1.61
N VAL A 225 3.36 3.76 1.67
CA VAL A 225 3.00 2.85 0.56
C VAL A 225 2.59 3.64 -0.67
N ALA A 226 1.75 4.67 -0.52
CA ALA A 226 1.33 5.50 -1.64
C ALA A 226 2.51 6.18 -2.35
N ARG A 227 3.41 6.81 -1.59
CA ARG A 227 4.62 7.45 -2.14
C ARG A 227 5.49 6.45 -2.89
N PHE A 228 5.77 5.30 -2.30
CA PHE A 228 6.57 4.26 -2.94
C PHE A 228 6.02 3.86 -4.32
N PHE A 229 4.71 3.68 -4.44
CA PHE A 229 4.09 3.30 -5.72
C PHE A 229 3.94 4.46 -6.71
N VAL A 230 3.94 5.71 -6.25
CA VAL A 230 4.07 6.89 -7.10
C VAL A 230 5.50 7.02 -7.65
N ASP A 231 6.51 6.82 -6.81
CA ASP A 231 7.92 6.87 -7.22
C ASP A 231 8.25 5.76 -8.23
N LYS A 232 7.55 4.62 -8.14
CA LYS A 232 7.61 3.53 -9.14
C LYS A 232 6.84 3.81 -10.43
N GLY A 233 6.13 4.93 -10.54
CA GLY A 233 5.32 5.28 -11.70
C GLY A 233 4.04 4.44 -11.87
N ILE A 234 3.69 3.61 -10.88
CA ILE A 234 2.52 2.72 -10.95
C ILE A 234 1.23 3.50 -10.73
N ILE A 235 1.28 4.51 -9.86
CA ILE A 235 0.14 5.38 -9.53
C ILE A 235 0.51 6.83 -9.86
N ALA A 236 -0.44 7.59 -10.41
CA ALA A 236 -0.26 9.02 -10.63
C ALA A 236 -0.13 9.81 -9.32
N SER A 237 0.69 10.86 -9.32
CA SER A 237 0.86 11.77 -8.18
C SER A 237 -0.45 12.45 -7.74
N VAL A 238 -1.40 12.62 -8.66
CA VAL A 238 -2.75 13.14 -8.36
C VAL A 238 -3.46 12.29 -7.29
N VAL A 239 -3.31 10.97 -7.34
CA VAL A 239 -3.89 10.06 -6.34
C VAL A 239 -3.31 10.31 -4.95
N LEU A 240 -2.02 10.68 -4.85
CA LEU A 240 -1.42 11.04 -3.58
C LEU A 240 -2.03 12.31 -3.00
N ASN A 241 -2.30 13.30 -3.86
CA ASN A 241 -2.94 14.57 -3.46
C ASN A 241 -4.40 14.35 -3.04
N GLU A 242 -5.14 13.46 -3.73
CA GLU A 242 -6.52 13.09 -3.36
C GLU A 242 -6.58 12.35 -2.02
N LEU A 243 -5.64 11.43 -1.77
CA LEU A 243 -5.59 10.68 -0.52
C LEU A 243 -5.13 11.54 0.67
N PHE A 244 -4.31 12.56 0.39
CA PHE A 244 -3.71 13.42 1.40
C PHE A 244 -3.80 14.90 1.01
N PRO A 245 -5.01 15.48 0.95
CA PRO A 245 -5.17 16.87 0.62
C PRO A 245 -4.39 17.72 1.63
N ALA A 246 -3.64 18.70 1.11
CA ALA A 246 -3.01 19.70 1.97
C ALA A 246 -4.12 20.37 2.78
N LYS A 247 -3.99 20.37 4.12
CA LYS A 247 -4.89 21.15 4.95
C LYS A 247 -4.66 22.62 4.58
N GLN A 248 -5.67 23.26 3.99
CA GLN A 248 -5.70 24.71 3.90
C GLN A 248 -5.81 25.21 5.34
N THR A 249 -4.69 25.72 5.86
CA THR A 249 -4.60 26.44 7.14
C THR A 249 -4.89 27.91 6.92
#